data_AF-X1FRA8-F1
#
_entry.id   AF-X1FRA8-F1
#
_cell.length_a   1.000
_cell.length_b   1.000
_cell.length_c   1.000
_cell.angle_alpha   90.00
_cell.angle_beta   90.00
_cell.angle_gamma   90.00
#
_symmetry.space_group_name_H-M   'P 1'
#
loop_
_entity.id
_entity.type
_entity.pdbx_description
1 polymer ?
#
loop_
_entity_poly.entity_id
_entity_poly.type
_entity_poly.pdbx_seq_one_letter_code
_entity_poly.pdbx_strand_id
1 'polypeptide(L)' 'ITPKVRIGLSLGEVIFADGQMTGEGVVLAQRVEQLAEPGGLCITGAIHEALPQHMPFDQESLGEQRVKGFEEPVR' A
#
# COMPACT_ATOMS: atom_id res chain seq x y z
N ILE A 1 0.23 -27.31 3.34
CA ILE A 1 -0.37 -25.96 3.26
C ILE A 1 0.74 -25.03 2.78
N THR A 2 0.55 -24.33 1.67
CA THR A 2 1.50 -23.31 1.21
C THR A 2 0.97 -21.95 1.63
N PRO A 3 1.62 -21.21 2.55
CA PRO A 3 1.15 -19.90 2.94
C PRO A 3 1.22 -18.94 1.76
N LYS A 4 0.22 -18.05 1.65
CA LYS A 4 0.21 -17.00 0.64
C LYS A 4 0.54 -15.66 1.30
N VAL A 5 1.48 -14.94 0.70
CA VAL A 5 1.91 -13.61 1.18
C VAL A 5 0.96 -12.55 0.64
N ARG A 6 0.70 -11.50 1.43
CA ARG A 6 0.05 -10.27 0.97
C ARG A 6 1.05 -9.14 1.09
N ILE A 7 1.00 -8.22 0.13
CA ILE A 7 1.95 -7.11 0.05
C ILE A 7 1.16 -5.82 -0.09
N GLY A 8 1.51 -4.82 0.71
CA GLY A 8 1.02 -3.45 0.59
C GLY A 8 2.17 -2.49 0.38
N LEU A 9 2.08 -1.63 -0.62
CA LEU A 9 3.06 -0.58 -0.87
C LEU A 9 2.40 0.79 -0.74
N SER A 10 3.09 1.70 -0.04
CA SER A 10 2.68 3.09 0.10
C SER A 10 3.88 4.00 -0.13
N LEU A 11 3.62 5.17 -0.71
CA LEU A 11 4.57 6.28 -0.81
C LEU A 11 4.08 7.40 0.09
N GLY A 12 4.90 7.83 1.05
CA GLY A 12 4.54 8.85 2.02
C GLY A 12 5.66 9.14 3.01
N GLU A 13 5.37 10.00 3.99
CA GLU A 13 6.32 10.38 5.02
C GLU A 13 6.62 9.21 5.96
N VAL A 14 7.90 9.01 6.23
CA VAL A 14 8.43 8.01 7.16
C VAL A 14 9.46 8.64 8.07
N ILE A 15 9.44 8.26 9.34
CA ILE A 15 10.38 8.69 10.36
C ILE A 15 11.25 7.50 10.72
N PHE A 16 12.58 7.67 10.62
CA PHE A 16 13.55 6.66 11.05
C PHE A 16 14.22 7.12 12.35
N ALA A 17 13.97 6.39 13.42
CA ALA A 17 14.56 6.66 14.73
C ALA A 17 14.89 5.33 15.43
N ASP A 18 16.04 5.26 16.09
CA ASP A 18 16.47 4.10 16.89
C ASP A 18 16.41 2.76 16.15
N GLY A 19 16.72 2.76 14.85
CA GLY A 19 16.69 1.56 14.00
C GLY A 19 15.28 1.11 13.59
N GLN A 20 14.25 1.88 13.91
CA GLN A 20 12.86 1.59 13.59
C GLN A 20 12.26 2.62 12.63
N MET A 21 11.50 2.13 11.65
CA MET A 21 10.69 2.96 10.76
C MET A 21 9.29 3.13 11.34
N THR A 22 8.84 4.38 11.46
CA THR A 22 7.47 4.75 11.85
C THR A 22 6.94 5.84 10.92
N GLY A 23 5.72 6.33 11.15
CA GLY A 23 5.11 7.38 10.36
C GLY A 23 3.90 6.92 9.56
N GLU A 24 3.21 7.89 8.96
CA GLU A 24 1.95 7.68 8.27
C GLU A 24 2.10 6.72 7.08
N GLY A 25 3.17 6.85 6.28
CA GLY A 25 3.41 5.96 5.14
C GLY A 25 3.59 4.48 5.55
N VAL A 26 4.18 4.23 6.73
CA VAL A 26 4.33 2.87 7.28
C VAL A 26 2.98 2.31 7.70
N VAL A 27 2.19 3.10 8.43
CA VAL A 27 0.84 2.69 8.86
C VAL A 27 -0.05 2.46 7.64
N LEU A 28 0.04 3.30 6.61
CA LEU A 28 -0.73 3.16 5.39
C LEU A 28 -0.38 1.86 4.65
N ALA A 29 0.91 1.57 4.45
CA ALA A 29 1.36 0.33 3.81
C ALA A 29 0.80 -0.92 4.52
N GLN A 30 0.76 -0.92 5.86
CA GLN A 30 0.15 -2.00 6.63
C GLN A 30 -1.36 -2.14 6.40
N ARG A 31 -2.08 -1.04 6.19
CA ARG A 31 -3.53 -1.08 5.85
C ARG A 31 -3.75 -1.57 4.43
N VAL A 32 -2.92 -1.10 3.50
CA VAL A 32 -2.97 -1.51 2.09
C VAL A 32 -2.69 -3.00 1.93
N GLU A 33 -1.75 -3.57 2.70
CA GLU A 33 -1.50 -5.03 2.71
C GLU A 33 -2.74 -5.84 3.07
N GLN A 34 -3.57 -5.34 3.98
CA GLN A 34 -4.79 -6.03 4.43
C GLN A 34 -5.89 -6.02 3.36
N LEU A 35 -5.81 -5.12 2.38
CA LEU A 35 -6.72 -5.06 1.24
C LEU A 35 -6.33 -6.04 0.13
N ALA A 36 -5.07 -6.48 0.11
CA ALA A 36 -4.59 -7.41 -0.91
C ALA A 36 -5.22 -8.80 -0.74
N GLU A 37 -5.56 -9.44 -1.85
CA GLU A 37 -5.92 -10.84 -1.83
C GLU A 37 -4.71 -11.72 -1.44
N PRO A 38 -4.91 -12.93 -0.87
CA PRO A 38 -3.80 -13.84 -0.59
C PRO A 38 -2.97 -14.16 -1.85
N GLY A 39 -1.69 -13.79 -1.82
CA GLY A 39 -0.76 -13.90 -2.96
C GLY A 39 -0.64 -12.62 -3.80
N GLY A 40 -1.40 -11.58 -3.45
CA GLY A 40 -1.51 -10.34 -4.20
C GLY A 40 -0.71 -9.17 -3.62
N LEU A 41 -0.72 -8.08 -4.38
CA LEU A 41 -0.09 -6.80 -4.10
C LEU A 41 -1.11 -5.69 -4.27
N CYS A 42 -1.28 -4.85 -3.25
CA CYS A 42 -1.98 -3.58 -3.37
C CYS A 42 -0.99 -2.42 -3.24
N ILE A 43 -1.24 -1.35 -3.98
CA ILE A 43 -0.44 -0.12 -3.99
C ILE A 43 -1.36 1.06 -3.74
N THR A 44 -0.85 2.13 -3.13
CA THR A 44 -1.58 3.40 -3.09
C THR A 44 -1.57 4.10 -4.45
N GLY A 45 -2.52 4.99 -4.67
CA GLY A 45 -2.64 5.85 -5.84
C GLY A 45 -1.38 6.68 -6.09
N ALA A 46 -0.71 7.14 -5.01
CA ALA A 46 0.58 7.84 -5.12
C ALA A 46 1.67 6.96 -5.77
N ILE A 47 1.70 5.65 -5.47
CA ILE A 47 2.61 4.73 -6.17
C ILE A 47 2.14 4.51 -7.59
N HIS A 48 0.85 4.27 -7.81
CA HIS A 48 0.29 4.09 -9.15
C HIS A 48 0.65 5.25 -10.09
N GLU A 49 0.59 6.49 -9.60
CA GLU A 49 0.96 7.71 -10.34
C GLU A 49 2.48 7.82 -10.59
N ALA A 50 3.30 7.29 -9.68
CA ALA A 50 4.76 7.28 -9.84
C ALA A 50 5.26 6.15 -10.77
N LEU A 51 4.42 5.15 -11.07
CA LEU A 51 4.79 4.04 -11.96
C LEU A 51 4.92 4.49 -13.42
N PRO A 52 5.84 3.89 -14.20
CA PRO A 52 5.89 4.09 -15.64
C PRO A 52 4.60 3.62 -16.32
N GLN A 53 4.19 4.30 -17.40
CA GLN A 53 2.98 3.97 -18.16
C GLN A 53 2.98 2.55 -18.76
N HIS A 54 4.16 1.99 -19.03
CA HIS A 54 4.31 0.65 -19.60
C HIS A 54 4.89 -0.30 -18.57
N MET A 55 4.00 -0.84 -17.74
CA MET A 55 4.31 -1.91 -16.78
C MET A 55 3.75 -3.23 -17.31
N PRO A 56 4.51 -4.34 -17.24
CA PRO A 56 4.07 -5.65 -17.76
C PRO A 56 3.08 -6.36 -16.82
N PHE A 57 2.39 -5.64 -15.94
CA PHE A 57 1.44 -6.20 -14.98
C PHE A 57 0.09 -5.49 -15.10
N ASP A 58 -0.98 -6.28 -15.04
CA ASP A 58 -2.35 -5.77 -15.00
C ASP A 58 -2.62 -5.13 -13.63
N GLN A 59 -3.37 -4.02 -13.65
CA GLN A 59 -3.71 -3.26 -12.45
C GLN A 59 -5.23 -3.08 -12.42
N GLU A 60 -5.83 -3.44 -11.29
CA GLU A 60 -7.25 -3.21 -11.02
C GLU A 60 -7.39 -2.16 -9.92
N SER A 61 -8.18 -1.13 -10.20
CA SER A 61 -8.47 -0.08 -9.22
C SER A 61 -9.51 -0.58 -8.22
N LEU A 62 -9.13 -0.65 -6.94
CA LEU A 62 -10.07 -0.90 -5.84
C LEU A 62 -10.94 0.32 -5.50
N GLY A 63 -10.72 1.46 -6.14
CA GLY A 63 -11.41 2.72 -5.85
C GLY A 63 -10.97 3.32 -4.51
N GLU A 64 -11.74 4.26 -4.00
CA GLU A 64 -11.46 4.89 -2.71
C GLU A 64 -11.73 3.93 -1.54
N GLN A 65 -10.77 3.85 -0.62
CA GLN A 65 -10.80 2.96 0.53
C GLN A 65 -10.67 3.76 1.82
N ARG A 66 -11.64 3.59 2.72
CA ARG A 66 -11.56 4.15 4.08
C ARG A 66 -10.69 3.27 4.94
N VAL A 67 -9.48 3.76 5.23
CA VAL A 67 -8.50 3.06 6.06
C VAL A 67 -8.45 3.66 7.46
N LYS A 68 -8.36 2.79 8.47
CA LYS A 68 -8.32 3.22 9.87
C LYS A 68 -7.06 4.07 10.13
N GLY A 69 -7.27 5.27 10.65
CA GLY A 69 -6.20 6.21 11.01
C GLY A 69 -6.00 7.34 10.00
N PHE A 70 -6.80 7.39 8.94
CA PHE A 70 -6.79 8.44 7.92
C PHE A 70 -8.17 9.08 7.86
N GLU A 71 -8.22 10.41 7.83
CA GLU A 71 -9.48 11.17 7.76
C GLU A 71 -10.06 11.12 6.34
N GLU A 72 -9.20 11.30 5.34
CA GLU A 72 -9.57 11.22 3.93
C GLU A 72 -9.48 9.78 3.39
N PRO A 73 -10.38 9.38 2.48
CA PRO A 73 -10.25 8.11 1.77
C PRO A 73 -8.93 8.04 1.01
N VAL A 74 -8.32 6.86 1.02
CA VAL A 74 -7.10 6.59 0.25
C VAL A 74 -7.47 5.87 -1.03
N ARG A 75 -6.91 6.32 -2.14
CA ARG A 75 -6.99 5.64 -3.45
C ARG A 75 -5.75 4.80 -3.68
#